data_AF-H2SQ63-F1
#
_entry.id   AF-H2SQ63-F1
#
_cell.length_a   1.000
_cell.length_b   1.000
_cell.length_c   1.000
_cell.angle_alpha   90.00
_cell.angle_beta   90.00
_cell.angle_gamma   90.00
#
_symmetry.space_group_name_H-M   'P 1'
#
loop_
_entity.id
_entity.type
_entity.pdbx_description
1 polymer ?
#
loop_
_entity_poly.entity_id
_entity_poly.type
_entity_poly.pdbx_seq_one_letter_code
_entity_poly.pdbx_strand_id
1 'polypeptide(L)'
;MTFNGPFEHGWWLRSCLVFLSLIFGWMVVKSSEGFVSVPGYIPSYLEKDEPCVSVGIKLLVTTIAASHVEGGKGTGFFRRTIQKNLHPAYSCKYEGCCIIDKITRNQCQLCRFKKCTSVGMAMDLVLDDSKRVAKRQEEMVRMLQARPEPDTAEWELIRMVTEAHRHTNAEGSTWKQKRKFLVMVPSSDGDKVDLEAFSEFTQDHDSCHHPRRRLAKKLPMFSELPCEDQIILLKGCCMEIMSLRAAVRYDPESETLTLSGKIAVKREQLKNGGLGVVSDAIFDLGKSLAQFNLDDTEVALMQAVLLMSSDRTCQEAYLLAFEHYINYRKHQIPHFWPKLLMKVTDLRMIGACHASRFLHMKVECPNELFPPLFLEVFEDQEV
;
A
#
# COMPACT_ATOMS: atom_id res chain seq x y z
N MET A 1 -3.21 -21.71 -44.01
CA MET A 1 -3.79 -22.22 -42.76
C MET A 1 -3.67 -21.12 -41.73
N THR A 2 -4.80 -20.49 -41.41
CA THR A 2 -4.93 -19.47 -40.38
C THR A 2 -4.88 -20.13 -39.00
N PHE A 3 -3.84 -19.83 -38.21
CA PHE A 3 -3.78 -20.20 -36.80
C PHE A 3 -4.18 -18.98 -35.95
N ASN A 4 -5.39 -19.07 -35.39
CA ASN A 4 -5.83 -18.28 -34.24
C ASN A 4 -5.49 -19.09 -32.98
N GLY A 5 -4.60 -18.58 -32.14
CA GLY A 5 -4.38 -19.02 -30.76
C GLY A 5 -4.20 -17.78 -29.89
N PRO A 6 -4.86 -17.67 -28.73
CA PRO A 6 -4.74 -16.48 -27.89
C PRO A 6 -3.36 -16.47 -27.20
N PHE A 7 -2.68 -15.34 -27.31
CA PHE A 7 -1.41 -15.06 -26.62
C PHE A 7 -1.59 -15.15 -25.09
N GLU A 8 -0.94 -16.15 -24.47
CA GLU A 8 -0.77 -16.33 -23.02
C GLU A 8 0.29 -15.34 -22.47
N HIS A 9 0.02 -14.03 -22.51
CA HIS A 9 0.83 -13.01 -21.81
C HIS A 9 0.25 -12.61 -20.43
N GLY A 10 -0.55 -13.48 -19.82
CA GLY A 10 -1.52 -13.10 -18.79
C GLY A 10 -1.11 -13.23 -17.32
N TRP A 11 -0.03 -13.95 -16.98
CA TRP A 11 0.30 -14.25 -15.58
C TRP A 11 0.80 -13.02 -14.80
N TRP A 12 1.68 -12.22 -15.41
CA TRP A 12 2.23 -11.00 -14.81
C TRP A 12 1.19 -9.90 -14.63
N LEU A 13 0.31 -9.70 -15.62
CA LEU A 13 -0.82 -8.78 -15.50
C LEU A 13 -1.82 -9.24 -14.44
N ARG A 14 -2.04 -10.55 -14.27
CA ARG A 14 -2.91 -11.07 -13.20
C ARG A 14 -2.30 -10.83 -11.82
N SER A 15 -1.00 -11.01 -11.61
CA SER A 15 -0.36 -10.69 -10.33
C SER A 15 -0.40 -9.20 -10.01
N CYS A 16 -0.13 -8.31 -10.98
CA CYS A 16 -0.26 -6.86 -10.79
C CYS A 16 -1.73 -6.42 -10.60
N LEU A 17 -2.69 -6.99 -11.33
CA LEU A 17 -4.12 -6.67 -11.18
C LEU A 17 -4.71 -7.24 -9.89
N VAL A 18 -4.26 -8.41 -9.42
CA VAL A 18 -4.66 -8.99 -8.13
C VAL A 18 -4.07 -8.18 -6.98
N PHE A 19 -2.82 -7.72 -7.09
CA PHE A 19 -2.20 -6.86 -6.08
C PHE A 19 -2.80 -5.45 -6.04
N LEU A 20 -3.09 -4.86 -7.21
CA LEU A 20 -3.91 -3.64 -7.32
C LEU A 20 -5.33 -3.88 -6.79
N SER A 21 -5.91 -5.06 -6.97
CA SER A 21 -7.20 -5.44 -6.36
C SER A 21 -7.09 -5.75 -4.87
N LEU A 22 -5.92 -5.94 -4.27
CA LEU A 22 -5.76 -6.06 -2.82
C LEU A 22 -5.52 -4.69 -2.18
N ILE A 23 -4.77 -3.82 -2.87
CA ILE A 23 -4.54 -2.43 -2.49
C ILE A 23 -5.78 -1.55 -2.67
N PHE A 24 -6.48 -1.71 -3.80
CA PHE A 24 -7.71 -0.97 -4.12
C PHE A 24 -8.99 -1.78 -3.85
N GLY A 25 -8.94 -3.10 -3.65
CA GLY A 25 -10.14 -3.91 -3.39
C GLY A 25 -10.57 -3.97 -1.92
N TRP A 26 -9.83 -3.34 -1.00
CA TRP A 26 -10.46 -2.81 0.21
C TRP A 26 -11.41 -1.63 -0.08
N MET A 27 -11.43 -1.15 -1.33
CA MET A 27 -12.35 -0.13 -1.82
C MET A 27 -13.31 -0.62 -2.91
N VAL A 28 -13.25 -1.89 -3.35
CA VAL A 28 -14.14 -2.44 -4.40
C VAL A 28 -14.56 -3.88 -4.10
N VAL A 29 -15.72 -4.03 -3.46
CA VAL A 29 -16.51 -5.27 -3.48
C VAL A 29 -17.02 -5.48 -4.90
N LYS A 30 -16.65 -6.58 -5.57
CA LYS A 30 -17.29 -7.00 -6.82
C LYS A 30 -18.34 -8.07 -6.50
N SER A 31 -19.60 -7.65 -6.39
CA SER A 31 -20.76 -8.55 -6.44
C SER A 31 -21.06 -8.87 -7.91
N SER A 32 -21.07 -10.14 -8.28
CA SER A 32 -21.59 -10.63 -9.54
C SER A 32 -23.10 -10.83 -9.41
N GLU A 33 -23.86 -9.76 -9.59
CA GLU A 33 -25.25 -9.74 -10.09
C GLU A 33 -25.75 -8.29 -10.11
N GLY A 34 -25.94 -7.74 -11.32
CA GLY A 34 -26.66 -6.48 -11.55
C GLY A 34 -25.96 -5.20 -11.09
N PHE A 35 -26.16 -4.11 -11.82
CA PHE A 35 -25.77 -2.78 -11.35
C PHE A 35 -26.51 -2.45 -10.03
N VAL A 36 -25.79 -2.44 -8.91
CA VAL A 36 -26.30 -1.96 -7.62
C VAL A 36 -25.44 -0.78 -7.20
N SER A 37 -26.02 0.43 -7.24
CA SER A 37 -25.45 1.61 -6.60
C SER A 37 -25.33 1.34 -5.10
N VAL A 38 -24.14 1.48 -4.54
CA VAL A 38 -23.96 1.43 -3.08
C VAL A 38 -24.84 2.52 -2.47
N PRO A 39 -25.84 2.19 -1.65
CA PRO A 39 -26.61 3.22 -0.97
C PRO A 39 -25.70 3.77 0.12
N GLY A 40 -25.41 5.07 0.08
CA GLY A 40 -25.01 5.78 1.29
C GLY A 40 -26.02 5.43 2.38
N TYR A 41 -25.57 5.20 3.61
CA TYR A 41 -26.46 4.90 4.73
C TYR A 41 -27.55 5.97 4.80
N ILE A 42 -28.74 5.60 4.33
CA ILE A 42 -29.99 6.31 4.47
C ILE A 42 -30.64 5.64 5.68
N PRO A 43 -30.66 6.30 6.84
CA PRO A 43 -31.36 5.78 8.01
C PRO A 43 -32.79 5.37 7.64
N SER A 44 -33.28 4.26 8.17
CA SER A 44 -34.58 3.63 7.84
C SER A 44 -35.83 4.51 8.00
N TYR A 45 -35.69 5.75 8.49
CA TYR A 45 -36.73 6.77 8.52
C TYR A 45 -36.80 7.64 7.26
N LEU A 46 -35.92 7.44 6.28
CA LEU A 46 -35.86 8.21 5.02
C LEU A 46 -36.34 7.42 3.79
N GLU A 47 -36.70 6.14 3.95
CA GLU A 47 -37.28 5.33 2.88
C GLU A 47 -38.81 5.50 2.85
N LYS A 48 -39.27 6.66 2.40
CA LYS A 48 -40.56 6.89 1.72
C LYS A 48 -40.71 8.38 1.43
N ASP A 49 -41.23 8.69 0.24
CA ASP A 49 -41.62 10.04 -0.21
C ASP A 49 -42.71 10.64 0.69
N GLU A 50 -42.38 11.04 1.91
CA GLU A 50 -43.25 11.82 2.77
C GLU A 50 -42.77 13.26 2.91
N PRO A 51 -43.68 14.24 2.78
CA PRO A 51 -43.34 15.64 2.96
C PRO A 51 -42.86 15.89 4.39
N CYS A 52 -41.89 16.79 4.52
CA CYS A 52 -41.36 17.26 5.79
C CYS A 52 -42.47 17.94 6.60
N VAL A 53 -43.20 17.14 7.38
CA VAL A 53 -44.30 17.59 8.23
C VAL A 53 -43.78 17.67 9.65
N SER A 54 -43.76 18.90 10.14
CA SER A 54 -43.94 19.22 11.54
C SER A 54 -45.03 18.34 12.15
N VAL A 55 -44.67 17.36 12.98
CA VAL A 55 -45.36 16.89 14.19
C VAL A 55 -44.78 15.52 14.60
N GLY A 56 -44.21 15.49 15.82
CA GLY A 56 -44.26 14.35 16.73
C GLY A 56 -43.42 13.10 16.45
N ILE A 57 -42.20 13.05 17.00
CA ILE A 57 -41.72 11.86 17.75
C ILE A 57 -40.92 12.33 18.98
N LYS A 58 -41.40 11.90 20.15
CA LYS A 58 -40.74 11.95 21.45
C LYS A 58 -40.01 10.60 21.61
N LEU A 59 -38.83 10.62 22.24
CA LEU A 59 -37.89 9.51 22.49
C LEU A 59 -36.99 9.11 21.31
N LEU A 60 -35.71 9.51 21.39
CA LEU A 60 -34.51 8.64 21.48
C LEU A 60 -33.25 9.51 21.27
N VAL A 61 -33.01 10.51 22.14
CA VAL A 61 -32.02 11.58 21.87
C VAL A 61 -30.63 11.33 22.47
N THR A 62 -30.39 10.29 23.27
CA THR A 62 -29.18 10.27 24.12
C THR A 62 -27.96 9.49 23.62
N THR A 63 -27.89 8.96 22.38
CA THR A 63 -26.67 8.18 22.00
C THR A 63 -26.15 8.35 20.57
N ILE A 64 -26.87 8.99 19.64
CA ILE A 64 -26.38 9.15 18.24
C ILE A 64 -26.60 10.59 17.71
N ALA A 65 -26.28 11.61 18.50
CA ALA A 65 -26.42 13.01 18.06
C ALA A 65 -25.09 13.68 17.67
N ALA A 66 -23.96 12.97 17.72
CA ALA A 66 -22.66 13.63 17.64
C ALA A 66 -21.81 13.30 16.40
N SER A 67 -22.18 12.33 15.56
CA SER A 67 -21.23 11.82 14.55
C SER A 67 -21.58 12.10 13.09
N HIS A 68 -22.84 12.24 12.66
CA HIS A 68 -23.14 12.55 11.26
C HIS A 68 -24.45 13.35 11.14
N VAL A 69 -24.32 14.67 10.95
CA VAL A 69 -25.41 15.52 10.46
C VAL A 69 -24.89 16.30 9.27
N GLU A 70 -24.67 15.59 8.17
CA GLU A 70 -24.66 16.19 6.84
C GLU A 70 -26.07 16.09 6.24
N GLY A 71 -26.51 17.14 5.55
CA GLY A 71 -27.59 17.02 4.57
C GLY A 71 -28.91 17.74 4.84
N GLY A 72 -29.04 18.60 5.85
CA GLY A 72 -30.23 19.47 6.01
C GLY A 72 -29.91 20.92 5.70
N LYS A 73 -30.48 21.53 4.64
CA LYS A 73 -30.32 22.99 4.37
C LYS A 73 -30.76 23.90 5.55
N GLY A 74 -31.47 23.35 6.56
CA GLY A 74 -31.79 23.99 7.84
C GLY A 74 -30.71 23.88 8.93
N THR A 75 -29.98 22.75 9.00
CA THR A 75 -28.96 22.51 10.04
C THR A 75 -27.71 23.38 9.83
N GLY A 76 -27.34 23.62 8.56
CA GLY A 76 -26.24 24.53 8.23
C GLY A 76 -26.52 26.00 8.56
N PHE A 77 -27.78 26.44 8.51
CA PHE A 77 -28.17 27.80 8.92
C PHE A 77 -27.99 27.96 10.43
N PHE A 78 -28.65 27.12 11.23
CA PHE A 78 -28.59 27.17 12.70
C PHE A 78 -27.15 27.06 13.21
N ARG A 79 -26.37 26.12 12.66
CA ARG A 79 -24.95 25.95 13.00
C ARG A 79 -24.14 27.23 12.78
N ARG A 80 -24.23 27.85 11.60
CA ARG A 80 -23.50 29.10 11.29
C ARG A 80 -23.96 30.25 12.17
N THR A 81 -25.25 30.32 12.47
CA THR A 81 -25.82 31.36 13.34
C THR A 81 -25.25 31.28 14.75
N ILE A 82 -25.12 30.08 15.33
CA ILE A 82 -24.56 29.90 16.67
C ILE A 82 -23.04 30.08 16.67
N GLN A 83 -22.31 29.41 15.77
CA GLN A 83 -20.84 29.47 15.72
C GLN A 83 -20.29 30.88 15.51
N LYS A 84 -20.97 31.71 14.70
CA LYS A 84 -20.57 33.09 14.42
C LYS A 84 -21.31 34.12 15.31
N ASN A 85 -22.08 33.66 16.29
CA ASN A 85 -22.88 34.50 17.17
C ASN A 85 -23.74 35.54 16.42
N LEU A 86 -24.45 35.10 15.37
CA LEU A 86 -25.21 35.99 14.47
C LEU A 86 -26.65 36.23 14.93
N HIS A 87 -27.21 35.36 15.78
CA HIS A 87 -28.60 35.47 16.21
C HIS A 87 -28.96 36.81 16.90
N PRO A 88 -28.06 37.49 17.65
CA PRO A 88 -28.39 38.79 18.24
C PRO A 88 -28.54 39.90 17.19
N ALA A 89 -27.91 39.73 16.01
CA ALA A 89 -27.94 40.71 14.93
C ALA A 89 -29.15 40.53 13.98
N TYR A 90 -29.94 39.47 14.12
CA TYR A 90 -31.09 39.22 13.27
C TYR A 90 -32.29 40.07 13.68
N SER A 91 -32.84 40.83 12.73
CA SER A 91 -34.07 41.59 12.89
C SER A 91 -35.15 41.13 11.90
N CYS A 92 -36.41 41.22 12.30
CA CYS A 92 -37.55 40.94 11.43
C CYS A 92 -38.22 42.26 11.01
N LYS A 93 -38.62 42.33 9.74
CA LYS A 93 -39.35 43.48 9.17
C LYS A 93 -40.87 43.38 9.35
N TYR A 94 -41.39 42.22 9.75
CA TYR A 94 -42.81 41.87 9.80
C TYR A 94 -43.18 41.27 11.17
N GLU A 95 -42.81 41.98 12.25
CA GLU A 95 -43.20 41.69 13.64
C GLU A 95 -42.82 40.30 14.20
N GLY A 96 -41.96 39.56 13.51
CA GLY A 96 -41.52 38.24 13.96
C GLY A 96 -42.46 37.09 13.58
N CYS A 97 -43.44 37.31 12.70
CA CYS A 97 -44.46 36.33 12.32
C CYS A 97 -44.30 35.75 10.90
N CYS A 98 -43.12 35.86 10.28
CA CYS A 98 -42.90 35.33 8.93
C CYS A 98 -43.11 33.80 8.88
N ILE A 99 -43.86 33.34 7.86
CA ILE A 99 -44.01 31.91 7.55
C ILE A 99 -42.67 31.40 7.00
N ILE A 100 -42.22 30.23 7.47
CA ILE A 100 -40.94 29.61 7.09
C ILE A 100 -41.20 28.26 6.42
N ASP A 101 -41.09 28.23 5.10
CA ASP A 101 -41.23 27.04 4.25
C ASP A 101 -40.02 26.86 3.30
N LYS A 102 -40.08 25.89 2.38
CA LYS A 102 -38.97 25.57 1.44
C LYS A 102 -38.55 26.77 0.57
N ILE A 103 -39.50 27.65 0.25
CA ILE A 103 -39.35 28.81 -0.64
C ILE A 103 -39.04 30.06 0.18
N THR A 104 -39.78 30.30 1.27
CA THR A 104 -39.72 31.54 2.07
C THR A 104 -38.65 31.54 3.16
N ARG A 105 -38.05 30.39 3.51
CA ARG A 105 -37.05 30.28 4.60
C ARG A 105 -35.83 31.20 4.52
N ASN A 106 -35.52 31.78 3.36
CA ASN A 106 -34.39 32.71 3.22
C ASN A 106 -34.80 34.18 3.39
N GLN A 107 -36.10 34.49 3.47
CA GLN A 107 -36.63 35.86 3.50
C GLN A 107 -36.46 36.53 4.87
N CYS A 108 -36.46 35.77 5.97
CA CYS A 108 -36.24 36.30 7.31
C CYS A 108 -35.38 35.37 8.16
N GLN A 109 -34.18 35.83 8.52
CA GLN A 109 -33.24 35.07 9.35
C GLN A 109 -33.73 34.96 10.80
N LEU A 110 -34.36 36.01 11.36
CA LEU A 110 -34.88 35.98 12.73
C LEU A 110 -36.00 34.94 12.90
N CYS A 111 -37.03 34.97 12.05
CA CYS A 111 -38.14 34.01 12.12
C CYS A 111 -37.68 32.59 11.82
N ARG A 112 -36.73 32.41 10.89
CA ARG A 112 -36.10 31.10 10.64
C ARG A 112 -35.36 30.58 11.87
N PHE A 113 -34.58 31.44 12.54
CA PHE A 113 -33.86 31.07 13.75
C PHE A 113 -34.80 30.72 14.91
N LYS A 114 -35.83 31.54 15.14
CA LYS A 114 -36.90 31.24 16.11
C LYS A 114 -37.61 29.94 15.78
N LYS A 115 -37.85 29.64 14.49
CA LYS A 115 -38.43 28.37 14.08
C LYS A 115 -37.49 27.21 14.44
N CYS A 116 -36.19 27.31 14.15
CA CYS A 116 -35.18 26.32 14.53
C CYS A 116 -35.18 26.01 16.04
N THR A 117 -35.19 27.03 16.90
CA THR A 117 -35.25 26.82 18.36
C THR A 117 -36.60 26.26 18.81
N SER A 118 -37.72 26.72 18.22
CA SER A 118 -39.06 26.22 18.57
C SER A 118 -39.28 24.75 18.23
N VAL A 119 -38.56 24.21 17.23
CA VAL A 119 -38.61 22.78 16.88
C VAL A 119 -37.57 21.95 17.64
N GLY A 120 -36.88 22.55 18.63
CA GLY A 120 -35.99 21.83 19.55
C GLY A 120 -34.52 21.81 19.17
N MET A 121 -34.04 22.67 18.24
CA MET A 121 -32.60 22.79 18.00
C MET A 121 -31.92 23.47 19.20
N ALA A 122 -31.00 22.76 19.85
CA ALA A 122 -30.31 23.21 21.06
C ALA A 122 -29.00 23.92 20.70
N MET A 123 -28.78 25.11 21.25
CA MET A 123 -27.64 25.98 20.91
C MET A 123 -26.34 25.48 21.53
N ASP A 124 -26.42 24.92 22.74
CA ASP A 124 -25.35 24.32 23.54
C ASP A 124 -24.76 23.04 22.91
N LEU A 125 -25.53 22.34 22.08
CA LEU A 125 -25.06 21.16 21.33
C LEU A 125 -24.30 21.51 20.04
N VAL A 126 -24.25 22.79 19.64
CA VAL A 126 -23.47 23.21 18.48
C VAL A 126 -22.00 23.37 18.89
N LEU A 127 -21.17 22.40 18.52
CA LEU A 127 -19.73 22.46 18.75
C LEU A 127 -19.11 23.67 18.03
N ASP A 128 -18.32 24.43 18.77
CA ASP A 128 -17.39 25.41 18.21
C ASP A 128 -16.31 24.72 17.38
N ASP A 129 -15.59 25.50 16.57
CA ASP A 129 -14.62 24.94 15.62
C ASP A 129 -13.46 24.23 16.34
N SER A 130 -13.04 24.73 17.51
CA SER A 130 -12.00 24.11 18.33
C SER A 130 -12.42 22.72 18.85
N LYS A 131 -13.63 22.60 19.40
CA LYS A 131 -14.17 21.32 19.88
C LYS A 131 -14.41 20.32 18.76
N ARG A 132 -14.78 20.77 17.56
CA ARG A 132 -14.91 19.89 16.39
C ARG A 132 -13.54 19.32 15.99
N VAL A 133 -12.50 20.16 15.96
CA VAL A 133 -11.13 19.71 15.64
C VAL A 133 -10.64 18.73 16.71
N ALA A 134 -10.81 19.06 17.99
CA ALA A 134 -10.45 18.17 19.10
C ALA A 134 -11.17 16.81 19.02
N LYS A 135 -12.49 16.81 18.75
CA LYS A 135 -13.27 15.58 18.61
C LYS A 135 -12.79 14.72 17.43
N ARG A 136 -12.45 15.33 16.28
CA ARG A 136 -11.89 14.61 15.12
C ARG A 136 -10.52 14.01 15.44
N GLN A 137 -9.68 14.75 16.17
CA GLN A 137 -8.38 14.24 16.61
C GLN A 137 -8.54 13.07 17.58
N GLU A 138 -9.46 13.17 18.53
CA GLU A 138 -9.78 12.10 19.48
C GLU A 138 -10.31 10.84 18.79
N GLU A 139 -11.24 11.00 17.83
CA GLU A 139 -11.74 9.89 17.01
C GLU A 139 -10.61 9.24 16.19
N MET A 140 -9.72 10.04 15.59
CA MET A 140 -8.55 9.53 14.85
C MET A 140 -7.58 8.77 15.76
N VAL A 141 -7.30 9.28 16.96
CA VAL A 141 -6.45 8.59 17.95
C VAL A 141 -7.10 7.29 18.40
N ARG A 142 -8.41 7.29 18.65
CA ARG A 142 -9.15 6.09 19.02
C ARG A 142 -9.14 5.04 17.91
N MET A 143 -9.29 5.44 16.65
CA MET A 143 -9.17 4.53 15.50
C MET A 143 -7.77 3.93 15.38
N LEU A 144 -6.72 4.70 15.68
CA LEU A 144 -5.34 4.20 15.69
C LEU A 144 -5.09 3.21 16.84
N GLN A 145 -5.66 3.46 18.02
CA GLN A 145 -5.56 2.56 19.19
C GLN A 145 -6.39 1.28 19.04
N ALA A 146 -7.46 1.32 18.25
CA ALA A 146 -8.32 0.17 17.98
C ALA A 146 -7.78 -0.76 16.89
N ARG A 147 -6.61 -0.44 16.30
CA ARG A 147 -6.03 -1.28 15.26
C ARG A 147 -5.55 -2.62 15.84
N PRO A 148 -5.83 -3.75 15.17
CA PRO A 148 -5.38 -5.04 15.63
C PRO A 148 -3.85 -5.13 15.66
N GLU A 149 -3.31 -5.68 16.75
CA GLU A 149 -1.92 -6.08 16.93
C GLU A 149 -1.82 -7.62 16.79
N PRO A 150 -0.61 -8.20 16.59
CA PRO A 150 -0.51 -9.61 16.24
C PRO A 150 -0.98 -10.53 17.36
N ASP A 151 -1.77 -11.53 17.00
CA ASP A 151 -2.15 -12.60 17.92
C ASP A 151 -1.02 -13.64 18.12
N THR A 152 -1.25 -14.66 18.96
CA THR A 152 -0.22 -15.67 19.26
C THR A 152 0.21 -16.48 18.03
N ALA A 153 -0.70 -16.79 17.12
CA ALA A 153 -0.38 -17.56 15.91
C ALA A 153 0.39 -16.69 14.91
N GLU A 154 0.00 -15.43 14.76
CA GLU A 154 0.70 -14.45 13.94
C GLU A 154 2.10 -14.16 14.48
N TRP A 155 2.29 -14.05 15.80
CA TRP A 155 3.62 -13.91 16.39
C TRP A 155 4.55 -15.06 16.07
N GLU A 156 4.04 -16.29 16.08
CA GLU A 156 4.83 -17.47 15.73
C GLU A 156 5.18 -17.49 14.23
N LEU A 157 4.23 -17.10 13.37
CA LEU A 157 4.47 -16.91 11.93
C LEU A 157 5.55 -15.84 11.69
N ILE A 158 5.41 -14.67 12.31
CA ILE A 158 6.36 -13.55 12.24
C ILE A 158 7.75 -14.01 12.68
N ARG A 159 7.84 -14.70 13.82
CA ARG A 159 9.12 -15.21 14.35
C ARG A 159 9.83 -16.14 13.36
N MET A 160 9.10 -17.07 12.75
CA MET A 160 9.66 -18.01 11.77
C MET A 160 10.18 -17.28 10.51
N VAL A 161 9.42 -16.31 10.00
CA VAL A 161 9.78 -15.51 8.83
C VAL A 161 11.04 -14.67 9.11
N THR A 162 11.07 -13.97 10.26
CA THR A 162 12.23 -13.17 10.68
C THR A 162 13.48 -14.03 10.84
N GLU A 163 13.35 -15.21 11.44
CA GLU A 163 14.49 -16.12 11.64
C GLU A 163 15.00 -16.71 10.32
N ALA A 164 14.09 -17.01 9.38
CA ALA A 164 14.45 -17.43 8.03
C ALA A 164 15.20 -16.33 7.26
N HIS A 165 14.74 -15.08 7.39
CA HIS A 165 15.39 -13.91 6.84
C HIS A 165 16.81 -13.75 7.40
N ARG A 166 16.96 -13.69 8.73
CA ARG A 166 18.25 -13.48 9.39
C ARG A 166 19.29 -14.53 9.04
N HIS A 167 18.90 -15.80 9.03
CA HIS A 167 19.79 -16.90 8.65
C HIS A 167 20.29 -16.83 7.20
N THR A 168 19.52 -16.22 6.30
CA THR A 168 19.87 -16.13 4.87
C THR A 168 20.41 -14.75 4.49
N ASN A 169 20.39 -13.80 5.42
CA ASN A 169 20.94 -12.47 5.32
C ASN A 169 22.22 -12.35 6.16
N ALA A 170 23.24 -13.15 5.80
CA ALA A 170 24.45 -13.42 6.61
C ALA A 170 25.27 -12.19 7.04
N GLU A 171 25.04 -11.03 6.44
CA GLU A 171 25.83 -9.82 6.72
C GLU A 171 25.16 -8.84 7.70
N GLY A 172 23.87 -9.04 7.99
CA GLY A 172 23.14 -8.27 9.01
C GLY A 172 23.36 -6.77 8.88
N SER A 173 23.63 -6.07 10.00
CA SER A 173 23.99 -4.65 10.03
C SER A 173 25.45 -4.34 9.66
N THR A 174 26.29 -5.35 9.46
CA THR A 174 27.75 -5.21 9.20
C THR A 174 28.12 -5.11 7.72
N TRP A 175 27.13 -5.10 6.84
CA TRP A 175 27.34 -5.03 5.38
C TRP A 175 28.13 -3.77 4.99
N LYS A 176 27.93 -2.64 5.69
CA LYS A 176 28.63 -1.37 5.39
C LYS A 176 30.14 -1.50 5.51
N GLN A 177 30.64 -2.26 6.48
CA GLN A 177 32.08 -2.47 6.71
C GLN A 177 32.68 -3.54 5.80
N LYS A 178 31.87 -4.48 5.31
CA LYS A 178 32.32 -5.62 4.50
C LYS A 178 32.27 -5.36 3.00
N ARG A 179 31.46 -4.40 2.57
CA ARG A 179 31.28 -4.08 1.15
C ARG A 179 32.57 -3.57 0.51
N LYS A 180 32.81 -4.00 -0.73
CA LYS A 180 33.84 -3.48 -1.62
C LYS A 180 33.15 -2.67 -2.72
N PHE A 181 33.72 -1.54 -3.10
CA PHE A 181 33.20 -0.77 -4.22
C PHE A 181 33.59 -1.46 -5.53
N LEU A 182 32.61 -1.64 -6.41
CA LEU A 182 32.88 -2.11 -7.77
C LEU A 182 33.73 -1.05 -8.48
N VAL A 183 34.89 -1.46 -8.99
CA VAL A 183 35.78 -0.61 -9.79
C VAL A 183 35.52 -0.95 -11.24
N MET A 184 35.05 0.03 -12.03
CA MET A 184 34.87 -0.15 -13.48
C MET A 184 35.93 0.65 -14.23
N VAL A 185 36.47 0.06 -15.30
CA VAL A 185 37.27 0.79 -16.29
C VAL A 185 36.27 1.54 -17.18
N PRO A 186 36.45 2.85 -17.42
CA PRO A 186 35.51 3.59 -18.27
C PRO A 186 35.52 3.02 -19.69
N SER A 187 34.40 2.41 -20.07
CA SER A 187 34.12 1.99 -21.44
C SER A 187 33.81 3.22 -22.28
N SER A 188 34.40 3.31 -23.49
CA SER A 188 34.31 4.50 -24.35
C SER A 188 33.00 4.63 -25.13
N ASP A 189 32.06 3.70 -24.95
CA ASP A 189 30.88 3.53 -25.80
C ASP A 189 29.63 3.40 -24.91
N GLY A 190 28.94 4.51 -24.68
CA GLY A 190 27.89 4.65 -23.65
C GLY A 190 26.58 3.89 -23.90
N ASP A 191 26.45 3.21 -25.04
CA ASP A 191 25.26 2.45 -25.42
C ASP A 191 25.43 0.92 -25.29
N LYS A 192 26.62 0.43 -24.93
CA LYS A 192 26.88 -1.02 -24.79
C LYS A 192 26.89 -1.46 -23.34
N VAL A 193 26.41 -2.69 -23.12
CA VAL A 193 26.49 -3.36 -21.83
C VAL A 193 27.97 -3.59 -21.47
N ASP A 194 28.34 -3.17 -20.27
CA ASP A 194 29.64 -3.48 -19.70
C ASP A 194 29.68 -4.96 -19.32
N LEU A 195 30.44 -5.76 -20.07
CA LEU A 195 30.47 -7.21 -19.93
C LEU A 195 31.12 -7.66 -18.62
N GLU A 196 32.02 -6.87 -18.03
CA GLU A 196 32.64 -7.19 -16.74
C GLU A 196 31.64 -6.98 -15.61
N ALA A 197 30.96 -5.82 -15.60
CA ALA A 197 29.88 -5.57 -14.63
C ALA A 197 28.71 -6.55 -14.80
N PHE A 198 28.34 -6.87 -16.04
CA PHE A 198 27.32 -7.88 -16.34
C PHE A 198 27.70 -9.27 -15.80
N SER A 199 28.96 -9.68 -15.97
CA SER A 199 29.46 -10.94 -15.40
C SER A 199 29.41 -10.95 -13.87
N GLU A 200 29.76 -9.85 -13.21
CA GLU A 200 29.65 -9.77 -11.75
C GLU A 200 28.20 -9.84 -11.28
N PHE A 201 27.26 -9.17 -11.95
CA PHE A 201 25.85 -9.15 -11.55
C PHE A 201 25.14 -10.47 -11.81
N THR A 202 25.48 -11.17 -12.89
CA THR A 202 24.98 -12.52 -13.13
C THR A 202 25.52 -13.53 -12.14
N GLN A 203 26.78 -13.39 -11.70
CA GLN A 203 27.34 -14.20 -10.60
C GLN A 203 26.67 -13.90 -9.24
N ASP A 204 26.31 -12.63 -9.00
CA ASP A 204 25.54 -12.23 -7.81
C ASP A 204 24.19 -12.96 -7.72
N HIS A 205 23.48 -13.06 -8.85
CA HIS A 205 22.21 -13.79 -8.95
C HIS A 205 22.35 -15.26 -8.50
N ASP A 206 23.36 -15.96 -9.01
CA ASP A 206 23.64 -17.36 -8.64
C ASP A 206 23.97 -17.50 -7.16
N SER A 207 24.77 -16.58 -6.62
CA SER A 207 25.12 -16.55 -5.20
C SER A 207 23.90 -16.34 -4.29
N CYS A 208 22.88 -15.62 -4.78
CA CYS A 208 21.62 -15.34 -4.10
C CYS A 208 20.58 -16.47 -4.21
N HIS A 209 20.72 -17.39 -5.17
CA HIS A 209 19.77 -18.47 -5.41
C HIS A 209 19.59 -19.38 -4.18
N HIS A 210 20.68 -19.94 -3.64
CA HIS A 210 20.61 -20.86 -2.51
C HIS A 210 20.08 -20.20 -1.22
N PRO A 211 20.51 -18.99 -0.82
CA PRO A 211 19.90 -18.27 0.30
C PRO A 211 18.40 -18.03 0.12
N ARG A 212 17.94 -17.65 -1.08
CA ARG A 212 16.52 -17.44 -1.37
C ARG A 212 15.71 -18.74 -1.22
N ARG A 213 16.19 -19.84 -1.80
CA ARG A 213 15.55 -21.15 -1.66
C ARG A 213 15.52 -21.64 -0.20
N ARG A 214 16.59 -21.40 0.57
CA ARG A 214 16.63 -21.73 2.00
C ARG A 214 15.66 -20.89 2.82
N LEU A 215 15.45 -19.62 2.47
CA LEU A 215 14.45 -18.76 3.11
C LEU A 215 13.06 -19.33 2.86
N ALA A 216 12.72 -19.60 1.61
CA ALA A 216 11.41 -20.12 1.21
C ALA A 216 11.05 -21.43 1.93
N LYS A 217 11.98 -22.39 1.98
CA LYS A 217 11.79 -23.67 2.68
C LYS A 217 11.58 -23.56 4.20
N LYS A 218 11.91 -22.42 4.80
CA LYS A 218 11.67 -22.16 6.23
C LYS A 218 10.33 -21.48 6.48
N LEU A 219 9.64 -21.02 5.44
CA LEU A 219 8.35 -20.38 5.59
C LEU A 219 7.25 -21.45 5.74
N PRO A 220 6.37 -21.32 6.74
CA PRO A 220 5.14 -22.10 6.82
C PRO A 220 4.34 -22.02 5.53
N MET A 221 3.55 -23.07 5.24
CA MET A 221 2.75 -23.20 4.01
C MET A 221 3.56 -23.34 2.71
N PHE A 222 4.69 -22.65 2.53
CA PHE A 222 5.53 -22.80 1.33
C PHE A 222 6.06 -24.22 1.15
N SER A 223 6.57 -24.82 2.24
CA SER A 223 7.12 -26.18 2.22
C SER A 223 6.07 -27.28 2.00
N GLU A 224 4.78 -26.94 2.15
CA GLU A 224 3.65 -27.84 1.95
C GLU A 224 3.13 -27.79 0.50
N LEU A 225 3.54 -26.79 -0.28
CA LEU A 225 3.16 -26.66 -1.68
C LEU A 225 3.78 -27.77 -2.56
N PRO A 226 3.13 -28.14 -3.68
CA PRO A 226 3.74 -28.98 -4.70
C PRO A 226 5.09 -28.43 -5.17
N CYS A 227 5.98 -29.33 -5.60
CA CYS A 227 7.34 -28.96 -6.01
C CYS A 227 7.33 -27.97 -7.19
N GLU A 228 6.40 -28.19 -8.12
CA GLU A 228 6.19 -27.35 -9.30
C GLU A 228 5.82 -25.92 -8.89
N ASP A 229 4.89 -25.76 -7.95
CA ASP A 229 4.46 -24.45 -7.44
C ASP A 229 5.58 -23.75 -6.67
N GLN A 230 6.37 -24.49 -5.89
CA GLN A 230 7.55 -23.95 -5.21
C GLN A 230 8.56 -23.39 -6.22
N ILE A 231 8.78 -24.07 -7.34
CA ILE A 231 9.68 -23.63 -8.41
C ILE A 231 9.13 -22.35 -9.06
N ILE A 232 7.85 -22.35 -9.44
CA ILE A 232 7.20 -21.20 -10.07
C ILE A 232 7.30 -19.96 -9.17
N LEU A 233 6.99 -20.10 -7.88
CA LEU A 233 7.08 -19.01 -6.92
C LEU A 233 8.52 -18.48 -6.77
N LEU A 234 9.50 -19.38 -6.65
CA LEU A 234 10.91 -19.02 -6.51
C LEU A 234 11.47 -18.30 -7.74
N LYS A 235 11.02 -18.69 -8.95
CA LYS A 235 11.38 -18.01 -10.19
C LYS A 235 10.70 -16.65 -10.29
N GLY A 236 9.39 -16.59 -10.07
CA GLY A 236 8.58 -15.37 -10.21
C GLY A 236 8.99 -14.22 -9.29
N CYS A 237 9.35 -14.50 -8.03
CA CYS A 237 9.74 -13.47 -7.06
C CYS A 237 11.25 -13.14 -7.08
N CYS A 238 12.05 -13.81 -7.93
CA CYS A 238 13.50 -13.76 -7.87
C CYS A 238 14.03 -12.31 -7.90
N MET A 239 13.63 -11.56 -8.92
CA MET A 239 14.08 -10.18 -9.11
C MET A 239 13.56 -9.25 -8.00
N GLU A 240 12.32 -9.46 -7.55
CA GLU A 240 11.69 -8.66 -6.49
C GLU A 240 12.47 -8.82 -5.17
N ILE A 241 12.79 -10.05 -4.78
CA ILE A 241 13.54 -10.35 -3.56
C ILE A 241 14.97 -9.80 -3.63
N MET A 242 15.64 -9.92 -4.78
CA MET A 242 16.98 -9.36 -4.97
C MET A 242 16.96 -7.83 -4.89
N SER A 243 16.01 -7.20 -5.58
CA SER A 243 15.84 -5.74 -5.58
C SER A 243 15.53 -5.21 -4.18
N LEU A 244 14.66 -5.87 -3.42
CA LEU A 244 14.38 -5.52 -2.03
C LEU A 244 15.64 -5.63 -1.17
N ARG A 245 16.39 -6.73 -1.28
CA ARG A 245 17.65 -6.94 -0.53
C ARG A 245 18.71 -5.90 -0.87
N ALA A 246 18.82 -5.48 -2.13
CA ALA A 246 19.71 -4.39 -2.53
C ALA A 246 19.23 -3.04 -1.98
N ALA A 247 17.93 -2.74 -2.12
CA ALA A 247 17.32 -1.48 -1.73
C ALA A 247 17.38 -1.20 -0.21
N VAL A 248 17.18 -2.22 0.64
CA VAL A 248 17.34 -2.06 2.10
C VAL A 248 18.79 -1.87 2.53
N ARG A 249 19.76 -2.10 1.61
CA ARG A 249 21.19 -1.80 1.79
C ARG A 249 21.63 -0.60 0.94
N TYR A 250 20.71 0.32 0.68
CA TYR A 250 21.05 1.62 0.12
C TYR A 250 21.80 2.45 1.16
N ASP A 251 22.91 3.07 0.75
CA ASP A 251 23.67 3.99 1.58
C ASP A 251 23.53 5.43 1.06
N PRO A 252 22.86 6.33 1.80
CA PRO A 252 22.71 7.72 1.40
C PRO A 252 24.02 8.50 1.29
N GLU A 253 25.05 8.13 2.06
CA GLU A 253 26.33 8.84 2.09
C GLU A 253 27.14 8.61 0.81
N SER A 254 27.23 7.35 0.35
CA SER A 254 27.96 7.00 -0.88
C SER A 254 27.08 6.92 -2.12
N GLU A 255 25.75 7.09 -1.97
CA GLU A 255 24.74 6.90 -3.01
C GLU A 255 24.87 5.55 -3.74
N THR A 256 25.10 4.48 -2.99
CA THR A 256 25.28 3.13 -3.54
C THR A 256 24.25 2.14 -3.02
N LEU A 257 23.95 1.13 -3.84
CA LEU A 257 23.31 -0.11 -3.41
C LEU A 257 24.39 -1.15 -3.11
N THR A 258 24.09 -2.10 -2.21
CA THR A 258 25.02 -3.21 -1.92
C THR A 258 24.40 -4.55 -2.29
N LEU A 259 24.96 -5.18 -3.33
CA LEU A 259 24.55 -6.48 -3.88
C LEU A 259 25.18 -7.62 -3.07
N SER A 260 24.36 -8.62 -2.73
CA SER A 260 24.67 -9.73 -1.79
C SER A 260 25.41 -9.35 -0.51
N GLY A 261 25.35 -8.08 -0.10
CA GLY A 261 26.12 -7.51 1.01
C GLY A 261 27.60 -7.21 0.71
N LYS A 262 28.14 -7.69 -0.41
CA LYS A 262 29.58 -7.67 -0.70
C LYS A 262 30.00 -6.57 -1.66
N ILE A 263 29.16 -6.22 -2.64
CA ILE A 263 29.57 -5.35 -3.75
C ILE A 263 28.72 -4.09 -3.73
N ALA A 264 29.36 -2.95 -3.49
CA ALA A 264 28.73 -1.63 -3.53
C ALA A 264 28.78 -1.09 -4.96
N VAL A 265 27.62 -0.77 -5.52
CA VAL A 265 27.44 -0.30 -6.89
C VAL A 265 26.76 1.06 -6.92
N LYS A 266 27.22 1.94 -7.80
CA LYS A 266 26.53 3.19 -8.16
C LYS A 266 25.46 2.93 -9.22
N ARG A 267 24.56 3.90 -9.37
CA ARG A 267 23.45 3.86 -10.34
C ARG A 267 23.91 3.52 -11.74
N GLU A 268 24.92 4.24 -12.22
CA GLU A 268 25.45 4.07 -13.57
C GLU A 268 26.09 2.70 -13.78
N GLN A 269 26.75 2.16 -12.76
CA GLN A 269 27.38 0.83 -12.82
C GLN A 269 26.32 -0.27 -12.96
N LEU A 270 25.24 -0.17 -12.18
CA LEU A 270 24.13 -1.11 -12.24
C LEU A 270 23.38 -1.02 -13.57
N LYS A 271 23.20 0.21 -14.09
CA LYS A 271 22.58 0.47 -15.38
C LYS A 271 23.39 -0.17 -16.52
N ASN A 272 24.70 0.07 -16.53
CA ASN A 272 25.59 -0.34 -17.62
C ASN A 272 25.93 -1.83 -17.56
N GLY A 273 25.86 -2.48 -16.40
CA GLY A 273 25.98 -3.94 -16.29
C GLY A 273 24.70 -4.70 -16.69
N GLY A 274 23.83 -4.12 -17.54
CA GLY A 274 22.74 -4.82 -18.21
C GLY A 274 21.33 -4.53 -17.69
N LEU A 275 21.16 -3.97 -16.49
CA LEU A 275 19.80 -3.68 -15.97
C LEU A 275 19.13 -2.49 -16.66
N GLY A 276 19.89 -1.61 -17.31
CA GLY A 276 19.32 -0.45 -18.02
C GLY A 276 18.40 0.38 -17.12
N VAL A 277 17.23 0.79 -17.64
CA VAL A 277 16.25 1.60 -16.88
C VAL A 277 15.73 0.96 -15.59
N VAL A 278 15.85 -0.36 -15.45
CA VAL A 278 15.43 -1.07 -14.21
C VAL A 278 16.30 -0.62 -13.03
N SER A 279 17.57 -0.26 -13.27
CA SER A 279 18.45 0.25 -12.20
C SER A 279 17.86 1.49 -11.53
N ASP A 280 17.24 2.38 -12.31
CA ASP A 280 16.69 3.62 -11.77
C ASP A 280 15.58 3.36 -10.76
N ALA A 281 14.68 2.44 -11.09
CA ALA A 281 13.60 2.01 -10.20
C ALA A 281 14.12 1.38 -8.90
N ILE A 282 15.18 0.56 -8.97
CA ILE A 282 15.77 -0.06 -7.77
C ILE A 282 16.44 0.99 -6.87
N PHE A 283 17.17 1.94 -7.45
CA PHE A 283 17.80 3.00 -6.67
C PHE A 283 16.77 3.96 -6.04
N ASP A 284 15.69 4.27 -6.77
CA ASP A 284 14.63 5.13 -6.26
C ASP A 284 13.85 4.43 -5.14
N LEU A 285 13.64 3.11 -5.26
CA LEU A 285 13.14 2.27 -4.18
C LEU A 285 14.07 2.31 -2.96
N GLY A 286 15.39 2.16 -3.14
CA GLY A 286 16.37 2.21 -2.05
C GLY A 286 16.37 3.55 -1.32
N LYS A 287 16.38 4.66 -2.06
CA LYS A 287 16.23 6.02 -1.51
C LYS A 287 14.92 6.19 -0.73
N SER A 288 13.84 5.62 -1.24
CA SER A 288 12.53 5.67 -0.60
C SER A 288 12.49 4.83 0.68
N LEU A 289 12.98 3.58 0.65
CA LEU A 289 12.95 2.65 1.79
C LEU A 289 13.86 3.10 2.94
N ALA A 290 14.96 3.80 2.65
CA ALA A 290 15.83 4.38 3.67
C ALA A 290 15.09 5.36 4.61
N GLN A 291 13.96 5.93 4.17
CA GLN A 291 13.13 6.84 4.97
C GLN A 291 12.13 6.12 5.88
N PHE A 292 11.89 4.83 5.67
CA PHE A 292 10.91 4.04 6.42
C PHE A 292 11.49 3.46 7.72
N ASN A 293 12.82 3.39 7.85
CA ASN A 293 13.50 2.81 9.00
C ASN A 293 12.97 1.41 9.35
N LEU A 294 12.91 0.55 8.33
CA LEU A 294 12.40 -0.81 8.46
C LEU A 294 13.33 -1.66 9.33
N ASP A 295 12.75 -2.52 10.17
CA ASP A 295 13.51 -3.57 10.85
C ASP A 295 13.57 -4.87 10.03
N ASP A 296 14.38 -5.83 10.50
CA ASP A 296 14.54 -7.12 9.82
C ASP A 296 13.20 -7.86 9.66
N THR A 297 12.29 -7.71 10.61
CA THR A 297 10.99 -8.39 10.60
C THR A 297 10.11 -7.83 9.50
N GLU A 298 10.05 -6.51 9.35
CA GLU A 298 9.29 -5.84 8.30
C GLU A 298 9.82 -6.21 6.92
N VAL A 299 11.15 -6.23 6.74
CA VAL A 299 11.77 -6.69 5.50
C VAL A 299 11.46 -8.17 5.24
N ALA A 300 11.51 -9.02 6.27
CA ALA A 300 11.22 -10.44 6.16
C ALA A 300 9.76 -10.69 5.76
N LEU A 301 8.81 -9.96 6.34
CA LEU A 301 7.39 -10.04 6.01
C LEU A 301 7.11 -9.52 4.59
N MET A 302 7.77 -8.44 4.15
CA MET A 302 7.73 -8.03 2.74
C MET A 302 8.22 -9.14 1.81
N GLN A 303 9.33 -9.82 2.15
CA GLN A 303 9.83 -10.94 1.35
C GLN A 303 8.85 -12.11 1.30
N ALA A 304 8.20 -12.45 2.42
CA ALA A 304 7.19 -13.50 2.46
C ALA A 304 5.98 -13.16 1.58
N VAL A 305 5.49 -11.91 1.62
CA VAL A 305 4.39 -11.44 0.76
C VAL A 305 4.77 -11.47 -0.73
N LEU A 306 6.01 -11.13 -1.08
CA LEU A 306 6.50 -11.22 -2.46
C LEU A 306 6.57 -12.68 -2.94
N LEU A 307 7.07 -13.57 -2.09
CA LEU A 307 7.22 -14.99 -2.40
C LEU A 307 5.87 -15.72 -2.53
N MET A 308 4.91 -15.49 -1.64
CA MET A 308 3.64 -16.25 -1.59
C MET A 308 2.59 -15.76 -2.59
N SER A 309 3.02 -15.22 -3.72
CA SER A 309 2.17 -14.37 -4.58
C SER A 309 1.09 -15.06 -5.42
N SER A 310 1.20 -16.37 -5.63
CA SER A 310 0.23 -17.14 -6.42
C SER A 310 -0.85 -17.82 -5.58
N ASP A 311 -0.63 -17.99 -4.27
CA ASP A 311 -1.60 -18.62 -3.34
C ASP A 311 -2.26 -17.54 -2.47
N ARG A 312 -3.54 -17.26 -2.77
CA ARG A 312 -4.31 -16.21 -2.10
C ARG A 312 -4.42 -16.44 -0.60
N THR A 313 -4.64 -17.67 -0.17
CA THR A 313 -4.84 -17.97 1.25
C THR A 313 -3.56 -17.80 2.04
N CYS A 314 -2.43 -18.22 1.47
CA CYS A 314 -1.14 -18.05 2.12
C CYS A 314 -0.69 -16.59 2.15
N GLN A 315 -0.89 -15.85 1.05
CA GLN A 315 -0.52 -14.44 0.96
C GLN A 315 -1.32 -13.59 1.95
N GLU A 316 -2.62 -13.86 2.11
CA GLU A 316 -3.49 -13.15 3.04
C GLU A 316 -3.02 -13.30 4.50
N ALA A 317 -2.60 -14.50 4.90
CA ALA A 317 -2.07 -14.73 6.26
C ALA A 317 -0.81 -13.89 6.54
N TYR A 318 0.14 -13.85 5.59
CA TYR A 318 1.34 -13.02 5.75
C TYR A 318 1.05 -11.52 5.69
N LEU A 319 0.12 -11.09 4.84
CA LEU A 319 -0.30 -9.69 4.76
C LEU A 319 -0.97 -9.22 6.06
N LEU A 320 -1.84 -10.05 6.64
CA LEU A 320 -2.52 -9.74 7.90
C LEU A 320 -1.53 -9.64 9.06
N ALA A 321 -0.67 -10.65 9.22
CA ALA A 321 0.39 -10.64 10.23
C ALA A 321 1.32 -9.43 10.06
N PHE A 322 1.58 -9.03 8.81
CA PHE A 322 2.37 -7.84 8.51
C PHE A 322 1.67 -6.54 8.90
N GLU A 323 0.40 -6.36 8.55
CA GLU A 323 -0.38 -5.18 8.97
C GLU A 323 -0.42 -5.07 10.50
N HIS A 324 -0.68 -6.18 11.18
CA HIS A 324 -0.73 -6.23 12.64
C HIS A 324 0.65 -5.90 13.25
N TYR A 325 1.74 -6.42 12.67
CA TYR A 325 3.09 -6.09 13.13
C TYR A 325 3.40 -4.60 12.97
N ILE A 326 2.97 -3.99 11.86
CA ILE A 326 3.10 -2.55 11.64
C ILE A 326 2.31 -1.76 12.69
N ASN A 327 1.10 -2.20 13.04
CA ASN A 327 0.30 -1.58 14.09
C ASN A 327 0.98 -1.67 15.47
N TYR A 328 1.63 -2.80 15.77
CA TYR A 328 2.44 -2.98 16.98
C TYR A 328 3.67 -2.06 17.00
N ARG A 329 4.35 -1.90 15.85
CA ARG A 329 5.55 -1.05 15.72
C ARG A 329 5.29 0.44 15.91
N LYS A 330 4.04 0.89 15.70
CA LYS A 330 3.57 2.27 15.95
C LYS A 330 4.46 3.32 15.27
N HIS A 331 4.74 3.08 13.98
CA HIS A 331 5.45 4.03 13.12
C HIS A 331 4.81 5.41 13.16
N GLN A 332 5.65 6.45 13.27
CA GLN A 332 5.19 7.84 13.39
C GLN A 332 4.86 8.47 12.03
N ILE A 333 5.14 7.75 10.93
CA ILE A 333 4.87 8.22 9.57
C ILE A 333 3.36 8.13 9.29
N PRO A 334 2.68 9.23 8.90
CA PRO A 334 1.27 9.19 8.55
C PRO A 334 1.03 8.27 7.36
N HIS A 335 -0.01 7.43 7.47
CA HIS A 335 -0.38 6.43 6.46
C HIS A 335 0.78 5.48 6.11
N PHE A 336 1.58 5.07 7.11
CA PHE A 336 2.73 4.18 6.91
C PHE A 336 2.37 2.89 6.18
N TRP A 337 1.34 2.16 6.62
CA TRP A 337 0.95 0.88 6.02
C TRP A 337 0.60 0.99 4.52
N PRO A 338 -0.32 1.87 4.08
CA PRO A 338 -0.55 2.09 2.65
C PRO A 338 0.70 2.47 1.87
N LYS A 339 1.56 3.33 2.42
CA LYS A 339 2.82 3.73 1.78
C LYS A 339 3.79 2.57 1.64
N LEU A 340 3.84 1.67 2.62
CA LEU A 340 4.68 0.47 2.59
C LEU A 340 4.17 -0.55 1.57
N LEU A 341 2.86 -0.74 1.47
CA LEU A 341 2.24 -1.57 0.42
C LEU A 341 2.53 -1.04 -0.99
N MET A 342 2.63 0.27 -1.18
CA MET A 342 3.10 0.82 -2.46
C MET A 342 4.51 0.35 -2.80
N LYS A 343 5.40 0.17 -1.81
CA LYS A 343 6.75 -0.36 -2.05
C LYS A 343 6.72 -1.82 -2.50
N VAL A 344 5.78 -2.62 -2.00
CA VAL A 344 5.56 -3.98 -2.52
C VAL A 344 5.11 -3.92 -3.98
N THR A 345 4.26 -2.95 -4.34
CA THR A 345 3.83 -2.72 -5.73
C THR A 345 5.00 -2.30 -6.62
N ASP A 346 5.83 -1.36 -6.15
CA ASP A 346 7.05 -0.92 -6.85
C ASP A 346 7.95 -2.12 -7.17
N LEU A 347 8.10 -3.05 -6.22
CA LEU A 347 8.88 -4.29 -6.40
C LEU A 347 8.28 -5.21 -7.47
N ARG A 348 6.96 -5.39 -7.52
CA ARG A 348 6.30 -6.16 -8.59
C ARG A 348 6.56 -5.53 -9.96
N MET A 349 6.47 -4.21 -10.04
CA MET A 349 6.73 -3.47 -11.28
C MET A 349 8.19 -3.60 -11.71
N ILE A 350 9.15 -3.57 -10.78
CA ILE A 350 10.56 -3.85 -11.05
C ILE A 350 10.73 -5.26 -11.63
N GLY A 351 10.07 -6.27 -11.07
CA GLY A 351 10.08 -7.64 -11.59
C GLY A 351 9.57 -7.72 -13.04
N ALA A 352 8.43 -7.08 -13.34
CA ALA A 352 7.86 -7.04 -14.68
C ALA A 352 8.77 -6.29 -15.69
N CYS A 353 9.33 -5.14 -15.29
CA CYS A 353 10.27 -4.39 -16.13
C CYS A 353 11.55 -5.18 -16.39
N HIS A 354 12.05 -5.93 -15.40
CA HIS A 354 13.21 -6.79 -15.57
C HIS A 354 12.96 -7.93 -16.56
N ALA A 355 11.79 -8.57 -16.52
CA ALA A 355 11.45 -9.61 -17.49
C ALA A 355 11.51 -9.07 -18.93
N SER A 356 10.98 -7.87 -19.17
CA SER A 356 11.13 -7.20 -20.47
C SER A 356 12.59 -6.86 -20.79
N ARG A 357 13.37 -6.37 -19.82
CA ARG A 357 14.78 -6.03 -20.03
C ARG A 357 15.64 -7.26 -20.33
N PHE A 358 15.34 -8.41 -19.73
CA PHE A 358 16.05 -9.65 -19.96
C PHE A 358 16.04 -10.08 -21.44
N LEU A 359 14.93 -9.89 -22.14
CA LEU A 359 14.85 -10.15 -23.58
C LEU A 359 15.84 -9.30 -24.38
N HIS A 360 16.03 -8.04 -24.01
CA HIS A 360 17.03 -7.17 -24.64
C HIS A 360 18.46 -7.58 -24.28
N MET A 361 18.71 -7.97 -23.02
CA MET A 361 20.02 -8.46 -22.59
C MET A 361 20.48 -9.67 -23.41
N LYS A 362 19.57 -10.60 -23.78
CA LYS A 362 19.91 -11.76 -24.62
C LYS A 362 20.36 -11.38 -26.04
N VAL A 363 20.01 -10.20 -26.53
CA VAL A 363 20.43 -9.70 -27.85
C VAL A 363 21.74 -8.92 -27.73
N GLU A 364 21.91 -8.16 -26.65
CA GLU A 364 23.06 -7.28 -26.42
C GLU A 364 24.30 -8.03 -25.90
N CYS A 365 24.12 -9.13 -25.14
CA CYS A 365 25.18 -9.87 -24.48
C CYS A 365 25.40 -11.26 -25.10
N PRO A 366 26.65 -11.76 -25.17
CA PRO A 366 26.94 -13.14 -25.54
C PRO A 366 26.25 -14.15 -24.60
N ASN A 367 25.63 -15.20 -25.17
CA ASN A 367 24.94 -16.25 -24.41
C ASN A 367 25.85 -16.94 -23.36
N GLU A 368 27.15 -17.02 -23.63
CA GLU A 368 28.15 -17.64 -22.76
C GLU A 368 28.32 -16.92 -21.41
N LEU A 369 27.90 -15.65 -21.33
CA LEU A 369 27.97 -14.87 -20.09
C LEU A 369 26.77 -15.09 -19.17
N PHE A 370 25.73 -15.78 -19.62
CA PHE A 370 24.58 -16.09 -18.77
C PHE A 370 24.82 -17.42 -18.05
N PRO A 371 24.90 -17.42 -16.70
CA PRO A 371 25.04 -18.67 -15.96
C PRO A 371 23.83 -19.59 -16.16
N PRO A 372 23.99 -20.92 -16.14
CA PRO A 372 22.88 -21.85 -16.36
C PRO A 372 21.69 -21.66 -15.42
N LEU A 373 21.95 -21.35 -14.14
CA LEU A 373 20.90 -21.07 -13.15
C LEU A 373 20.19 -19.74 -13.42
N PHE A 374 20.88 -18.75 -14.00
CA PHE A 374 20.27 -17.50 -14.42
C PHE A 374 19.26 -17.73 -15.53
N LEU A 375 19.64 -18.49 -16.56
CA LEU A 375 18.74 -18.88 -17.64
C LEU A 375 17.58 -19.74 -17.13
N GLU A 376 17.84 -20.75 -16.29
CA GLU A 376 16.78 -21.58 -15.71
C GLU A 376 15.71 -20.74 -14.98
N VAL A 377 16.12 -19.65 -14.32
CA VAL A 377 15.21 -18.81 -13.53
C VAL A 377 14.40 -17.82 -14.40
N PHE A 378 15.02 -17.20 -15.41
CA PHE A 378 14.41 -16.10 -16.16
C PHE A 378 14.01 -16.43 -17.60
N GLU A 379 14.53 -17.51 -18.16
CA GLU A 379 14.08 -18.02 -19.45
C GLU A 379 12.78 -18.79 -19.22
N ASP A 380 11.69 -18.29 -19.82
CA ASP A 380 10.43 -19.02 -19.85
C ASP A 380 10.71 -20.37 -20.51
N GLN A 381 10.44 -21.46 -19.79
CA GLN A 381 10.36 -22.77 -20.43
C GLN A 381 9.10 -22.73 -21.29
N GLU A 382 9.27 -22.51 -22.60
CA GLU A 382 8.24 -22.85 -23.57
C GLU A 382 7.83 -24.31 -23.30
N VAL A 383 6.59 -24.51 -22.87
CA VAL A 383 5.91 -25.81 -22.84
C VAL A 383 4.84 -25.79 -23.92
#